data_AF-A0A133V8M8-F1
#
_entry.id   AF-A0A133V8M8-F1
#
_cell.length_a   1.000
_cell.length_b   1.000
_cell.length_c   1.000
_cell.angle_alpha   90.00
_cell.angle_beta   90.00
_cell.angle_gamma   90.00
#
_symmetry.space_group_name_H-M   'P 1'
#
loop_
_entity.id
_entity.type
_entity.pdbx_description
1 polymer ?
#
loop_
_entity_poly.entity_id
_entity_poly.type
_entity_poly.pdbx_seq_one_letter_code
_entity_poly.pdbx_strand_id
1 'polypeptide(L)'
;MNLAEERIFSLGLRDLSSVLSYKNIRYALGKMMYALESKDVYCVFATDASITRNEGRWLSGYGYGGLIRWKKEDVAFPEIRPNACGMLLMRLEELPNREELARKASEVNRSELTLDGVEIKPDFGKGNHFFEFYEPLEVSEGTSDALSSDAYFAILHSSGPELKKEVYSYAQKGERVKTPLGKITLLKGEKAKEYYKTWKRLESFSKKRRELLAEKILGSYDLISNFTHQGLFSKKRGQIRMLRYDGRQRQK
;
A
#
# COMPACT_ATOMS: atom_id res chain seq x y z
N MET A 1 1.94 -27.87 3.23
CA MET A 1 1.36 -26.85 4.13
C MET A 1 2.26 -26.56 5.33
N ASN A 2 2.83 -27.56 6.01
CA ASN A 2 3.73 -27.37 7.16
C ASN A 2 4.89 -26.41 6.87
N LEU A 3 5.60 -26.62 5.76
CA LEU A 3 6.67 -25.70 5.34
C LEU A 3 6.18 -24.25 5.15
N ALA A 4 4.99 -24.02 4.62
CA ALA A 4 4.46 -22.67 4.45
C ALA A 4 4.20 -21.99 5.81
N GLU A 5 3.84 -22.77 6.83
CA GLU A 5 3.60 -22.30 8.19
C GLU A 5 4.91 -21.92 8.90
N GLU A 6 5.95 -22.75 8.76
CA GLU A 6 7.31 -22.49 9.29
C GLU A 6 7.97 -21.22 8.70
N ARG A 7 7.41 -20.67 7.61
CA ARG A 7 7.91 -19.48 6.92
C ARG A 7 7.08 -18.23 7.19
N ILE A 8 6.14 -18.30 8.14
CA ILE A 8 5.37 -17.16 8.62
C ILE A 8 5.89 -16.75 9.99
N PHE A 9 6.35 -15.51 10.09
CA PHE A 9 6.69 -14.87 11.36
C PHE A 9 5.61 -13.84 11.66
N SER A 10 5.10 -13.78 12.88
CA SER A 10 4.02 -12.86 13.25
C SER A 10 4.38 -12.04 14.46
N LEU A 11 4.31 -10.71 14.32
CA LEU A 11 4.43 -9.74 15.39
C LEU A 11 3.07 -9.24 15.88
N GLY A 12 1.98 -9.62 15.21
CA GLY A 12 0.64 -9.17 15.55
C GLY A 12 -0.06 -9.93 16.65
N LEU A 13 -1.00 -9.22 17.28
CA LEU A 13 -1.96 -9.78 18.21
C LEU A 13 -2.74 -10.87 17.49
N ARG A 14 -2.89 -12.05 18.11
CA ARG A 14 -3.64 -13.19 17.54
C ARG A 14 -5.16 -13.00 17.64
N ASP A 15 -5.66 -11.85 17.24
CA ASP A 15 -7.10 -11.63 17.12
C ASP A 15 -7.70 -12.46 15.96
N LEU A 16 -9.03 -12.56 15.91
CA LEU A 16 -9.73 -13.35 14.90
C LEU A 16 -9.30 -13.00 13.47
N SER A 17 -9.14 -11.71 13.16
CA SER A 17 -8.82 -11.25 11.82
C SER A 17 -7.38 -11.62 11.41
N SER A 18 -6.45 -11.51 12.35
CA SER A 18 -5.05 -11.91 12.17
C SER A 18 -4.92 -13.42 12.01
N VAL A 19 -5.68 -14.21 12.77
CA VAL A 19 -5.68 -15.68 12.71
C VAL A 19 -6.18 -16.14 11.35
N LEU A 20 -7.26 -15.53 10.84
CA LEU A 20 -7.77 -15.82 9.50
C LEU A 20 -6.75 -15.42 8.42
N SER A 21 -6.13 -14.25 8.53
CA SER A 21 -5.06 -13.81 7.62
C SER A 21 -3.87 -14.78 7.62
N TYR A 22 -3.46 -15.22 8.80
CA TYR A 22 -2.39 -16.20 9.00
C TYR A 22 -2.72 -17.54 8.36
N LYS A 23 -3.92 -18.07 8.58
CA LYS A 23 -4.34 -19.33 7.97
C LYS A 23 -4.41 -19.21 6.45
N ASN A 24 -4.85 -18.07 5.92
CA ASN A 24 -4.95 -17.85 4.49
C ASN A 24 -3.58 -17.70 3.80
N ILE A 25 -2.62 -16.98 4.41
CA ILE A 25 -1.30 -16.75 3.79
C ILE A 25 -0.52 -18.03 3.52
N ARG A 26 -0.76 -19.11 4.29
CA ARG A 26 -0.17 -20.43 4.05
C ARG A 26 -0.46 -20.94 2.65
N TYR A 27 -1.64 -20.64 2.09
CA TYR A 27 -2.00 -21.01 0.71
C TYR A 27 -1.21 -20.19 -0.31
N ALA A 28 -1.06 -18.88 -0.12
CA ALA A 28 -0.25 -18.06 -1.00
C ALA A 28 1.22 -18.52 -1.00
N LEU A 29 1.82 -18.66 0.19
CA LEU A 29 3.22 -19.09 0.31
C LEU A 29 3.44 -20.49 -0.26
N GLY A 30 2.53 -21.44 0.02
CA GLY A 30 2.62 -22.79 -0.53
C GLY A 30 2.58 -22.80 -2.07
N LYS A 31 1.68 -22.00 -2.67
CA LYS A 31 1.63 -21.83 -4.13
C LYS A 31 2.90 -21.20 -4.69
N MET A 32 3.43 -20.17 -4.04
CA MET A 32 4.67 -19.51 -4.45
C MET A 32 5.86 -20.46 -4.37
N MET A 33 6.01 -21.20 -3.27
CA MET A 33 7.09 -22.18 -3.08
C MET A 33 7.05 -23.27 -4.14
N TYR A 34 5.84 -23.78 -4.44
CA TYR A 34 5.64 -24.76 -5.50
C TYR A 34 6.03 -24.19 -6.87
N ALA A 35 5.52 -23.02 -7.23
CA ALA A 35 5.79 -22.40 -8.53
C ALA A 35 7.25 -21.97 -8.72
N LEU A 36 7.98 -21.72 -7.64
CA LEU A 36 9.39 -21.38 -7.67
C LEU A 36 10.32 -22.58 -7.50
N GLU A 37 9.78 -23.75 -7.15
CA GLU A 37 10.55 -24.92 -6.70
C GLU A 37 11.56 -24.55 -5.60
N SER A 38 11.12 -23.69 -4.67
CA SER A 38 12.00 -23.07 -3.68
C SER A 38 11.33 -22.93 -2.32
N LYS A 39 12.11 -23.17 -1.25
CA LYS A 39 11.68 -22.96 0.13
C LYS A 39 11.91 -21.51 0.62
N ASP A 40 12.53 -20.66 -0.20
CA ASP A 40 12.92 -19.30 0.13
C ASP A 40 11.81 -18.28 -0.16
N VAL A 41 10.65 -18.53 0.43
CA VAL A 41 9.50 -17.62 0.42
C VAL A 41 9.05 -17.42 1.86
N TYR A 42 8.93 -16.16 2.29
CA TYR A 42 8.69 -15.79 3.68
C TYR A 42 7.57 -14.76 3.78
N CYS A 43 6.77 -14.85 4.84
CA CYS A 43 5.86 -13.79 5.26
C CYS A 43 6.25 -13.31 6.66
N VAL A 44 6.36 -12.00 6.85
CA VAL A 44 6.46 -11.39 8.18
C VAL A 44 5.22 -10.54 8.38
N PHE A 45 4.31 -10.99 9.24
CA PHE A 45 3.17 -10.21 9.68
C PHE A 45 3.60 -9.15 10.69
N ALA A 46 3.18 -7.92 10.43
CA ALA A 46 3.21 -6.80 11.33
C ALA A 46 2.07 -6.89 12.36
N THR A 47 1.98 -5.87 13.22
CA THR A 47 0.92 -5.76 14.24
C THR A 47 -0.48 -5.63 13.66
N ASP A 48 -0.57 -5.32 12.37
CA ASP A 48 -1.79 -4.95 11.67
C ASP A 48 -2.25 -6.03 10.67
N ALA A 49 -1.85 -7.29 10.91
CA ALA A 49 -2.28 -8.47 10.16
C ALA A 49 -3.80 -8.64 10.19
N SER A 50 -4.45 -8.67 9.01
CA SER A 50 -5.92 -8.77 8.93
C SER A 50 -6.41 -9.29 7.58
N ILE A 51 -7.71 -9.49 7.46
CA ILE A 51 -8.36 -9.95 6.22
C ILE A 51 -8.41 -8.84 5.16
N THR A 52 -8.30 -9.21 3.89
CA THR A 52 -8.44 -8.26 2.78
C THR A 52 -9.88 -8.17 2.28
N ARG A 53 -10.35 -6.95 1.98
CA ARG A 53 -11.64 -6.73 1.29
C ARG A 53 -11.57 -7.00 -0.21
N ASN A 54 -10.37 -7.16 -0.78
CA ASN A 54 -10.21 -7.53 -2.18
C ASN A 54 -10.39 -9.05 -2.33
N GLU A 55 -11.55 -9.47 -2.83
CA GLU A 55 -11.93 -10.88 -2.98
C GLU A 55 -10.88 -11.69 -3.75
N GLY A 56 -10.44 -11.21 -4.92
CA GLY A 56 -9.45 -11.96 -5.70
C GLY A 56 -8.07 -12.04 -5.03
N ARG A 57 -7.71 -11.08 -4.16
CA ARG A 57 -6.52 -11.19 -3.30
C ARG A 57 -6.75 -12.27 -2.22
N TRP A 58 -7.91 -12.26 -1.57
CA TRP A 58 -8.28 -13.22 -0.53
C TRP A 58 -8.30 -14.65 -1.05
N LEU A 59 -9.01 -14.90 -2.15
CA LEU A 59 -9.10 -16.21 -2.82
C LEU A 59 -7.74 -16.68 -3.34
N SER A 60 -6.81 -15.76 -3.58
CA SER A 60 -5.44 -16.08 -3.94
C SER A 60 -4.55 -16.45 -2.75
N GLY A 61 -5.10 -16.41 -1.53
CA GLY A 61 -4.39 -16.76 -0.30
C GLY A 61 -3.73 -15.57 0.37
N TYR A 62 -4.00 -14.32 0.00
CA TYR A 62 -3.31 -13.16 0.56
C TYR A 62 -4.23 -12.35 1.49
N GLY A 63 -3.69 -11.88 2.62
CA GLY A 63 -4.33 -10.94 3.54
C GLY A 63 -3.67 -9.55 3.54
N TYR A 64 -3.90 -8.78 4.61
CA TYR A 64 -3.22 -7.52 4.95
C TYR A 64 -2.24 -7.71 6.12
N GLY A 65 -1.41 -6.70 6.34
CA GLY A 65 -0.46 -6.57 7.45
C GLY A 65 0.82 -7.39 7.30
N GLY A 66 1.21 -7.75 6.08
CA GLY A 66 2.32 -8.68 5.85
C GLY A 66 3.35 -8.18 4.83
N LEU A 67 4.63 -8.41 5.14
CA LEU A 67 5.74 -8.33 4.20
C LEU A 67 5.99 -9.72 3.61
N ILE A 68 5.87 -9.86 2.29
CA ILE A 68 6.12 -11.11 1.57
C ILE A 68 7.40 -10.98 0.75
N ARG A 69 8.32 -11.91 0.95
CA ARG A 69 9.64 -11.92 0.30
C ARG A 69 9.87 -13.26 -0.40
N TRP A 70 10.40 -13.21 -1.61
CA TRP A 70 10.94 -14.35 -2.34
C TRP A 70 12.37 -14.03 -2.78
N LYS A 71 13.24 -15.04 -2.98
CA LYS A 71 14.65 -14.79 -3.35
C LYS A 71 14.93 -14.76 -4.86
N LYS A 72 14.16 -15.49 -5.67
CA LYS A 72 14.40 -15.61 -7.11
C LYS A 72 14.28 -14.24 -7.79
N GLU A 73 15.32 -13.87 -8.53
CA GLU A 73 15.31 -12.64 -9.33
C GLU A 73 14.37 -12.82 -10.53
N ASP A 74 13.89 -11.70 -11.08
CA ASP A 74 13.08 -11.67 -12.30
C ASP A 74 11.78 -12.47 -12.28
N VAL A 75 11.19 -12.67 -11.10
CA VAL A 75 9.84 -13.23 -10.95
C VAL A 75 8.94 -12.33 -10.12
N ALA A 76 7.65 -12.31 -10.47
CA ALA A 76 6.63 -11.56 -9.73
C ALA A 76 5.28 -12.29 -9.68
N PHE A 77 4.51 -11.97 -8.64
CA PHE A 77 3.21 -12.58 -8.32
C PHE A 77 2.10 -11.52 -8.36
N PRO A 78 1.38 -11.38 -9.48
CA PRO A 78 0.40 -10.30 -9.66
C PRO A 78 -0.83 -10.43 -8.74
N GLU A 79 -1.12 -11.62 -8.20
CA GLU A 79 -2.20 -11.86 -7.23
C GLU A 79 -2.03 -11.13 -5.91
N ILE A 80 -0.83 -10.63 -5.60
CA ILE A 80 -0.59 -9.70 -4.48
C ILE A 80 -1.48 -8.44 -4.62
N ARG A 81 -1.78 -8.04 -5.87
CA ARG A 81 -2.66 -6.91 -6.22
C ARG A 81 -2.27 -5.61 -5.50
N PRO A 82 -1.05 -5.10 -5.63
CA PRO A 82 -0.65 -3.86 -4.96
C PRO A 82 -1.48 -2.67 -5.48
N ASN A 83 -1.93 -1.78 -4.59
CA ASN A 83 -2.91 -0.74 -4.92
C ASN A 83 -2.37 0.70 -4.76
N ALA A 84 -1.12 0.87 -4.35
CA ALA A 84 -0.47 2.16 -4.06
C ALA A 84 -1.19 3.03 -3.02
N CYS A 85 -1.95 2.39 -2.12
CA CYS A 85 -2.48 3.09 -0.95
C CYS A 85 -1.32 3.65 -0.11
N GLY A 86 -1.51 4.85 0.41
CA GLY A 86 -0.47 5.57 1.11
C GLY A 86 -1.03 6.77 1.85
N MET A 87 -0.15 7.41 2.63
CA MET A 87 -0.48 8.56 3.46
C MET A 87 0.42 9.72 3.08
N LEU A 88 -0.21 10.87 2.94
CA LEU A 88 0.44 12.18 2.89
C LEU A 88 0.26 12.82 4.25
N LEU A 89 1.36 13.08 4.95
CA LEU A 89 1.41 13.78 6.23
C LEU A 89 1.93 15.20 5.99
N MET A 90 1.19 16.17 6.49
CA MET A 90 1.41 17.59 6.26
C MET A 90 1.42 18.33 7.59
N ARG A 91 2.25 19.37 7.69
CA ARG A 91 2.22 20.37 8.75
C ARG A 91 1.50 21.62 8.25
N LEU A 92 0.72 22.21 9.13
CA LEU A 92 -0.05 23.44 8.91
C LEU A 92 0.27 24.42 10.04
N GLU A 93 0.37 25.71 9.71
CA GLU A 93 0.52 26.79 10.69
C GLU A 93 -0.78 27.02 11.46
N GLU A 94 -1.92 26.93 10.78
CA GLU A 94 -3.25 27.16 11.35
C GLU A 94 -4.21 26.04 10.96
N LEU A 95 -5.20 25.79 11.81
CA LEU A 95 -6.27 24.84 11.52
C LEU A 95 -7.26 25.47 10.52
N PRO A 96 -7.49 24.88 9.34
CA PRO A 96 -8.40 25.48 8.36
C PRO A 96 -9.84 25.49 8.88
N ASN A 97 -10.61 26.51 8.49
CA ASN A 97 -12.02 26.59 8.84
C ASN A 97 -12.80 25.38 8.28
N ARG A 98 -13.62 24.75 9.13
CA ARG A 98 -14.37 23.53 8.79
C ARG A 98 -15.34 23.72 7.62
N GLU A 99 -16.05 24.84 7.56
CA GLU A 99 -17.01 25.13 6.48
C GLU A 99 -16.27 25.36 5.16
N GLU A 100 -15.13 26.05 5.21
CA GLU A 100 -14.27 26.25 4.05
C GLU A 100 -13.71 24.93 3.52
N LEU A 101 -13.23 24.03 4.41
CA LEU A 101 -12.78 22.69 4.03
C LEU A 101 -13.89 21.88 3.35
N ALA A 102 -15.10 21.89 3.92
CA ALA A 102 -16.25 21.20 3.35
C ALA A 102 -16.61 21.75 1.96
N ARG A 103 -16.60 23.09 1.81
CA ARG A 103 -16.83 23.75 0.53
C ARG A 103 -15.77 23.36 -0.50
N LYS A 104 -14.48 23.50 -0.17
CA LYS A 104 -13.36 23.15 -1.06
C LYS A 104 -13.38 21.67 -1.45
N ALA A 105 -13.61 20.77 -0.49
CA ALA A 105 -13.73 19.34 -0.79
C ALA A 105 -14.90 19.04 -1.74
N SER A 106 -16.04 19.72 -1.58
CA SER A 106 -17.19 19.63 -2.49
C SER A 106 -16.88 20.15 -3.90
N GLU A 107 -16.20 21.30 -3.99
CA GLU A 107 -15.75 21.87 -5.27
C GLU A 107 -14.77 20.95 -5.99
N VAL A 108 -13.77 20.42 -5.26
CA VAL A 108 -12.80 19.47 -5.80
C VAL A 108 -13.50 18.21 -6.32
N ASN A 109 -14.44 17.65 -5.57
CA ASN A 109 -15.21 16.47 -5.99
C ASN A 109 -16.05 16.71 -7.27
N ARG A 110 -16.40 17.96 -7.59
CA ARG A 110 -17.16 18.34 -8.79
C ARG A 110 -16.28 18.83 -9.94
N SER A 111 -15.01 19.09 -9.67
CA SER A 111 -14.06 19.63 -10.65
C SER A 111 -13.52 18.55 -11.59
N GLU A 112 -13.25 18.94 -12.83
CA GLU A 112 -12.49 18.12 -13.77
C GLU A 112 -11.00 18.27 -13.46
N LEU A 113 -10.40 17.24 -12.86
CA LEU A 113 -8.99 17.20 -12.54
C LEU A 113 -8.26 16.25 -13.48
N THR A 114 -7.09 16.67 -13.94
CA THR A 114 -6.19 15.80 -14.71
C THR A 114 -4.81 15.78 -14.05
N LEU A 115 -4.16 14.62 -14.14
CA LEU A 115 -2.79 14.42 -13.67
C LEU A 115 -2.06 13.48 -14.62
N ASP A 116 -0.93 13.92 -15.16
CA ASP A 116 -0.17 13.16 -16.16
C ASP A 116 -1.05 12.66 -17.35
N GLY A 117 -2.04 13.48 -17.76
CA GLY A 117 -2.99 13.15 -18.83
C GLY A 117 -4.12 12.17 -18.44
N VAL A 118 -4.25 11.82 -17.15
CA VAL A 118 -5.27 10.92 -16.62
C VAL A 118 -6.30 11.74 -15.85
N GLU A 119 -7.58 11.57 -16.16
CA GLU A 119 -8.69 12.14 -15.39
C GLU A 119 -8.69 11.55 -13.96
N ILE A 120 -8.62 12.42 -12.97
CA ILE A 120 -8.69 12.07 -11.55
C ILE A 120 -10.14 12.16 -11.11
N LYS A 121 -10.59 11.13 -10.40
CA LYS A 121 -11.88 11.16 -9.69
C LYS A 121 -11.62 11.26 -8.21
N PRO A 122 -11.74 12.45 -7.61
CA PRO A 122 -11.60 12.60 -6.17
C PRO A 122 -12.55 11.67 -5.43
N ASP A 123 -12.07 11.10 -4.33
CA ASP A 123 -12.77 10.06 -3.59
C ASP A 123 -12.65 10.25 -2.08
N PHE A 124 -12.68 11.52 -1.65
CA PHE A 124 -12.71 11.89 -0.23
C PHE A 124 -13.90 11.21 0.46
N GLY A 125 -13.62 10.54 1.58
CA GLY A 125 -14.63 9.86 2.39
C GLY A 125 -15.15 8.53 1.79
N LYS A 126 -14.58 8.05 0.68
CA LYS A 126 -14.97 6.77 0.09
C LYS A 126 -14.16 5.61 0.68
N GLY A 127 -14.84 4.69 1.36
CA GLY A 127 -14.23 3.49 1.89
C GLY A 127 -13.27 3.80 3.03
N ASN A 128 -11.98 3.60 2.83
CA ASN A 128 -10.94 3.94 3.80
C ASN A 128 -10.14 5.18 3.40
N HIS A 129 -10.53 5.91 2.35
CA HIS A 129 -9.87 7.17 1.99
C HIS A 129 -10.44 8.31 2.82
N PHE A 130 -9.56 9.05 3.49
CA PHE A 130 -9.93 10.11 4.42
C PHE A 130 -8.95 11.28 4.35
N PHE A 131 -9.41 12.43 4.81
CA PHE A 131 -8.58 13.61 5.03
C PHE A 131 -8.89 14.12 6.43
N GLU A 132 -7.96 13.89 7.36
CA GLU A 132 -8.14 14.19 8.78
C GLU A 132 -7.14 15.25 9.22
N PHE A 133 -7.54 16.03 10.23
CA PHE A 133 -6.81 17.17 10.78
C PHE A 133 -6.64 16.96 12.27
N TYR A 134 -5.47 17.28 12.79
CA TYR A 134 -5.10 17.01 14.16
C TYR A 134 -4.39 18.21 14.79
N GLU A 135 -4.71 18.45 16.04
CA GLU A 135 -3.93 19.26 16.97
C GLU A 135 -3.16 18.30 17.88
N PRO A 136 -1.83 18.39 17.96
CA PRO A 136 -1.04 17.52 18.81
C PRO A 136 -1.30 17.83 20.29
N LEU A 137 -1.64 16.81 21.09
CA LEU A 137 -1.72 16.97 22.55
C LEU A 137 -0.35 16.97 23.20
N GLU A 138 0.55 16.11 22.69
CA GLU A 138 1.93 15.95 23.15
C GLU A 138 2.82 15.58 21.95
N VAL A 139 4.07 16.01 21.99
CA VAL A 139 5.10 15.63 21.01
C VAL A 139 6.25 14.95 21.75
N SER A 140 6.62 13.74 21.30
CA SER A 140 7.73 13.02 21.91
C SER A 140 9.07 13.75 21.70
N GLU A 141 9.94 13.74 22.72
CA GLU A 141 11.25 14.42 22.71
C GLU A 141 12.18 13.99 21.56
N GLY A 142 11.90 12.88 20.86
CA GLY A 142 12.66 12.38 19.72
C GLY A 142 12.12 12.75 18.33
N THR A 143 11.03 13.53 18.23
CA THR A 143 10.37 13.88 16.96
C THR A 143 10.36 15.38 16.65
N SER A 144 11.01 16.20 17.49
CA SER A 144 10.90 17.67 17.53
C SER A 144 11.26 18.38 16.23
N ASP A 145 12.14 17.80 15.41
CA ASP A 145 12.62 18.48 14.19
C ASP A 145 11.56 18.50 13.07
N ALA A 146 10.59 17.58 13.11
CA ALA A 146 9.53 17.47 12.10
C ALA A 146 8.12 17.68 12.68
N LEU A 147 7.95 17.48 13.99
CA LEU A 147 6.67 17.65 14.69
C LEU A 147 6.88 18.65 15.83
N SER A 148 6.08 19.71 15.88
CA SER A 148 6.04 20.68 16.97
C SER A 148 4.66 20.66 17.64
N SER A 149 4.61 20.93 18.95
CA SER A 149 3.33 21.10 19.67
C SER A 149 2.51 22.28 19.15
N ASP A 150 3.19 23.27 18.57
CA ASP A 150 2.58 24.54 18.19
C ASP A 150 2.13 24.55 16.72
N ALA A 151 1.97 23.37 16.11
CA ALA A 151 1.53 23.24 14.72
C ALA A 151 0.38 22.25 14.61
N TYR A 152 -0.41 22.41 13.55
CA TYR A 152 -1.46 21.46 13.20
C TYR A 152 -0.94 20.47 12.16
N PHE A 153 -1.55 19.29 12.13
CA PHE A 153 -1.19 18.26 11.16
C PHE A 153 -2.40 17.82 10.37
N ALA A 154 -2.16 17.44 9.12
CA ALA A 154 -3.19 16.83 8.31
C ALA A 154 -2.70 15.55 7.64
N ILE A 155 -3.56 14.54 7.62
CA ILE A 155 -3.29 13.24 7.01
C ILE A 155 -4.29 13.02 5.89
N LEU A 156 -3.78 12.94 4.66
CA LEU A 156 -4.55 12.49 3.51
C LEU A 156 -4.17 11.03 3.19
N HIS A 157 -5.10 10.13 3.45
CA HIS A 157 -4.97 8.73 3.11
C HIS A 157 -5.76 8.42 1.83
N SER A 158 -5.04 8.02 0.77
CA SER A 158 -5.66 7.65 -0.50
C SER A 158 -4.77 6.75 -1.36
N SER A 159 -5.29 6.34 -2.51
CA SER A 159 -4.60 5.54 -3.51
C SER A 159 -4.80 6.12 -4.92
N GLY A 160 -4.27 5.47 -5.96
CA GLY A 160 -4.50 5.84 -7.36
C GLY A 160 -5.42 4.85 -8.08
N PRO A 161 -6.75 4.82 -7.80
CA PRO A 161 -7.69 3.88 -8.42
C PRO A 161 -7.68 3.87 -9.95
N GLU A 162 -7.37 5.00 -10.57
CA GLU A 162 -7.38 5.26 -12.01
C GLU A 162 -6.47 4.28 -12.77
N LEU A 163 -5.29 3.98 -12.23
CA LEU A 163 -4.29 3.13 -12.88
C LEU A 163 -4.22 1.70 -12.30
N LYS A 164 -5.05 1.36 -11.30
CA LYS A 164 -5.01 0.02 -10.65
C LYS A 164 -5.30 -1.12 -11.62
N LYS A 165 -6.22 -0.90 -12.57
CA LYS A 165 -6.63 -1.93 -13.54
C LYS A 165 -5.45 -2.40 -14.39
N GLU A 166 -4.54 -1.49 -14.77
CA GLU A 166 -3.33 -1.83 -15.52
C GLU A 166 -2.47 -2.85 -14.76
N VAL A 167 -2.17 -2.56 -13.48
CA VAL A 167 -1.40 -3.45 -12.61
C VAL A 167 -2.11 -4.78 -12.38
N TYR A 168 -3.43 -4.77 -12.15
CA TYR A 168 -4.19 -5.99 -11.87
C TYR A 168 -4.35 -6.89 -13.10
N SER A 169 -4.31 -6.32 -14.31
CA SER A 169 -4.39 -7.07 -15.56
C SER A 169 -3.28 -8.12 -15.70
N TYR A 170 -2.14 -7.93 -15.02
CA TYR A 170 -1.01 -8.86 -15.06
C TYR A 170 -1.33 -10.23 -14.47
N ALA A 171 -2.38 -10.36 -13.66
CA ALA A 171 -2.89 -11.66 -13.20
C ALA A 171 -3.35 -12.57 -14.36
N GLN A 172 -3.51 -12.03 -15.56
CA GLN A 172 -3.85 -12.80 -16.77
C GLN A 172 -2.73 -12.88 -17.80
N LYS A 173 -1.55 -12.28 -17.53
CA LYS A 173 -0.46 -12.13 -18.51
C LYS A 173 0.72 -13.08 -18.29
N GLY A 174 0.75 -13.79 -17.15
CA GLY A 174 1.83 -14.70 -16.78
C GLY A 174 1.57 -16.16 -17.09
N GLU A 175 2.56 -16.99 -16.79
CA GLU A 175 2.43 -18.44 -16.81
C GLU A 175 1.50 -18.90 -15.68
N ARG A 176 0.47 -19.69 -16.00
CA ARG A 176 -0.43 -20.24 -15.00
C ARG A 176 0.10 -21.58 -14.50
N VAL A 177 0.66 -21.58 -13.30
CA VAL A 177 1.15 -22.79 -12.63
C VAL A 177 0.01 -23.44 -11.86
N LYS A 178 -0.29 -24.71 -12.17
CA LYS A 178 -1.22 -25.53 -11.39
C LYS A 178 -0.47 -26.11 -10.21
N THR A 179 -0.87 -25.77 -9.00
CA THR A 179 -0.31 -26.33 -7.76
C THR A 179 -1.38 -27.20 -7.06
N PRO A 180 -0.99 -28.05 -6.10
CA PRO A 180 -1.95 -28.76 -5.25
C PRO A 180 -2.89 -27.84 -4.45
N LEU A 181 -2.54 -26.56 -4.27
CA LEU A 181 -3.31 -25.56 -3.51
C LEU A 181 -4.08 -24.60 -4.42
N GLY A 182 -4.22 -24.92 -5.70
CA GLY A 182 -4.87 -24.09 -6.72
C GLY A 182 -3.88 -23.43 -7.68
N LYS A 183 -4.39 -22.58 -8.55
CA LYS A 183 -3.58 -21.91 -9.59
C LYS A 183 -2.89 -20.66 -9.04
N ILE A 184 -1.71 -20.37 -9.57
CA ILE A 184 -0.99 -19.10 -9.35
C ILE A 184 -0.38 -18.64 -10.67
N THR A 185 -0.37 -17.33 -10.87
CA THR A 185 0.26 -16.70 -12.04
C THR A 185 1.69 -16.32 -11.69
N LEU A 186 2.62 -16.73 -12.54
CA LEU A 186 4.02 -16.43 -12.41
C LEU A 186 4.46 -15.56 -13.60
N LEU A 187 4.88 -14.33 -13.31
CA LEU A 187 5.54 -13.48 -14.29
C LEU A 187 7.04 -13.77 -14.23
N LYS A 188 7.68 -13.96 -15.38
CA LYS A 188 9.13 -14.26 -15.50
C LYS A 188 9.80 -13.26 -16.44
N GLY A 189 11.07 -12.96 -16.21
CA GLY A 189 11.91 -12.17 -17.12
C GLY A 189 11.32 -10.79 -17.41
N GLU A 190 11.23 -10.43 -18.70
CA GLU A 190 10.73 -9.12 -19.13
C GLU A 190 9.32 -8.81 -18.63
N LYS A 191 8.41 -9.79 -18.57
CA LYS A 191 7.05 -9.57 -18.03
C LYS A 191 7.07 -9.15 -16.55
N ALA A 192 7.99 -9.68 -15.76
CA ALA A 192 8.14 -9.29 -14.36
C ALA A 192 8.71 -7.86 -14.24
N LYS A 193 9.65 -7.50 -15.13
CA LYS A 193 10.22 -6.13 -15.21
C LYS A 193 9.16 -5.11 -15.63
N GLU A 194 8.37 -5.41 -16.66
CA GLU A 194 7.24 -4.59 -17.10
C GLU A 194 6.19 -4.41 -16.01
N TYR A 195 5.83 -5.49 -15.32
CA TYR A 195 4.91 -5.41 -14.18
C TYR A 195 5.43 -4.48 -13.09
N TYR A 196 6.71 -4.59 -12.74
CA TYR A 196 7.33 -3.70 -11.75
C TYR A 196 7.38 -2.25 -12.25
N LYS A 197 7.67 -2.00 -13.53
CA LYS A 197 7.63 -0.65 -14.14
C LYS A 197 6.22 -0.06 -14.07
N THR A 198 5.19 -0.83 -14.43
CA THR A 198 3.78 -0.42 -14.34
C THR A 198 3.38 -0.13 -12.89
N TRP A 199 3.85 -0.95 -11.95
CA TRP A 199 3.68 -0.68 -10.52
C TRP A 199 4.34 0.64 -10.10
N LYS A 200 5.59 0.91 -10.50
CA LYS A 200 6.28 2.17 -10.16
C LYS A 200 5.57 3.40 -10.76
N ARG A 201 4.98 3.27 -11.95
CA ARG A 201 4.11 4.30 -12.53
C ARG A 201 2.89 4.55 -11.64
N LEU A 202 2.17 3.50 -11.24
CA LEU A 202 1.03 3.62 -10.31
C LEU A 202 1.43 4.24 -8.96
N GLU A 203 2.56 3.83 -8.40
CA GLU A 203 3.08 4.36 -7.14
C GLU A 203 3.38 5.86 -7.25
N SER A 204 4.09 6.28 -8.29
CA SER A 204 4.42 7.68 -8.55
C SER A 204 3.16 8.51 -8.78
N PHE A 205 2.24 8.01 -9.61
CA PHE A 205 0.96 8.66 -9.87
C PHE A 205 0.15 8.85 -8.58
N SER A 206 0.06 7.82 -7.74
CA SER A 206 -0.69 7.90 -6.49
C SER A 206 -0.09 8.91 -5.50
N LYS A 207 1.23 9.12 -5.51
CA LYS A 207 1.89 10.15 -4.68
C LYS A 207 1.53 11.55 -5.16
N LYS A 208 1.71 11.81 -6.45
CA LYS A 208 1.33 13.06 -7.10
C LYS A 208 -0.18 13.35 -6.94
N ARG A 209 -1.03 12.32 -7.02
CA ARG A 209 -2.48 12.43 -6.79
C ARG A 209 -2.78 12.93 -5.38
N ARG A 210 -2.09 12.42 -4.35
CA ARG A 210 -2.26 12.92 -2.97
C ARG A 210 -1.85 14.38 -2.86
N GLU A 211 -0.70 14.75 -3.40
CA GLU A 211 -0.22 16.14 -3.37
C GLU A 211 -1.16 17.10 -4.09
N LEU A 212 -1.62 16.75 -5.30
CA LEU A 212 -2.60 17.53 -6.06
C LEU A 212 -3.90 17.72 -5.26
N LEU A 213 -4.43 16.64 -4.69
CA LEU A 213 -5.66 16.70 -3.90
C LEU A 213 -5.52 17.56 -2.63
N ALA A 214 -4.37 17.47 -1.96
CA ALA A 214 -4.05 18.30 -0.80
C ALA A 214 -3.90 19.77 -1.19
N GLU A 215 -3.17 20.08 -2.26
CA GLU A 215 -2.98 21.44 -2.77
C GLU A 215 -4.33 22.08 -3.13
N LYS A 216 -5.23 21.34 -3.77
CA LYS A 216 -6.57 21.85 -4.11
C LYS A 216 -7.45 22.17 -2.91
N ILE A 217 -7.21 21.55 -1.75
CA ILE A 217 -8.01 21.78 -0.53
C ILE A 217 -7.33 22.78 0.40
N LEU A 218 -6.02 22.69 0.57
CA LEU A 218 -5.27 23.48 1.55
C LEU A 218 -4.61 24.72 0.95
N GLY A 219 -4.29 24.71 -0.35
CA GLY A 219 -3.44 25.72 -0.97
C GLY A 219 -1.98 25.47 -0.62
N SER A 220 -1.56 25.87 0.58
CA SER A 220 -0.19 25.73 1.09
C SER A 220 -0.12 24.82 2.30
N TYR A 221 0.95 24.04 2.40
CA TYR A 221 1.26 23.20 3.54
C TYR A 221 2.74 22.80 3.49
N ASP A 222 3.30 22.42 4.64
CA ASP A 222 4.63 21.84 4.71
C ASP A 222 4.54 20.32 4.59
N LEU A 223 5.21 19.76 3.59
CA LEU A 223 5.23 18.33 3.36
C LEU A 223 6.16 17.62 4.36
N ILE A 224 5.60 16.82 5.28
CA ILE A 224 6.41 15.96 6.16
C ILE A 224 6.73 14.63 5.45
N SER A 225 5.72 13.95 4.90
CA SER A 225 5.94 12.68 4.19
C SER A 225 4.84 12.33 3.20
N ASN A 226 5.20 11.59 2.14
CA ASN A 226 4.26 11.01 1.17
C ASN A 226 4.65 9.55 0.86
N PHE A 227 4.23 8.63 1.73
CA PHE A 227 4.63 7.22 1.65
C PHE A 227 3.51 6.30 1.20
N THR A 228 3.85 5.39 0.30
CA THR A 228 3.04 4.23 -0.05
C THR A 228 3.25 3.16 1.00
N HIS A 229 2.16 2.69 1.61
CA HIS A 229 2.21 1.65 2.64
C HIS A 229 1.76 0.26 2.13
N GLN A 230 1.26 0.18 0.90
CA GLN A 230 0.76 -1.06 0.31
C GLN A 230 1.22 -1.14 -1.14
N GLY A 231 2.18 -2.02 -1.41
CA GLY A 231 2.89 -1.97 -2.67
C GLY A 231 4.00 -3.00 -2.85
N LEU A 232 4.72 -2.88 -3.98
CA LEU A 232 5.97 -3.61 -4.20
C LEU A 232 7.15 -2.69 -3.86
N PHE A 233 7.99 -3.14 -2.94
CA PHE A 233 9.12 -2.36 -2.47
C PHE A 233 10.43 -2.74 -3.17
N SER A 234 10.44 -3.89 -3.84
CA SER A 234 11.48 -4.28 -4.80
C SER A 234 10.91 -5.30 -5.78
N LYS A 235 11.69 -5.68 -6.79
CA LYS A 235 11.34 -6.79 -7.71
C LYS A 235 11.09 -8.13 -6.98
N LYS A 236 11.55 -8.26 -5.74
CA LYS A 236 11.53 -9.51 -4.94
C LYS A 236 10.71 -9.41 -3.65
N ARG A 237 10.06 -8.27 -3.44
CA ARG A 237 9.44 -7.91 -2.15
C ARG A 237 8.14 -7.17 -2.39
N GLY A 238 7.04 -7.83 -2.03
CA GLY A 238 5.73 -7.21 -1.92
C GLY A 238 5.39 -6.98 -0.44
N GLN A 239 4.66 -5.92 -0.17
CA GLN A 239 4.12 -5.65 1.15
C GLN A 239 2.66 -5.28 1.00
N ILE A 240 1.84 -5.91 1.82
CA ILE A 240 0.42 -5.70 1.85
C ILE A 240 0.11 -5.08 3.22
N ARG A 241 0.15 -3.73 3.32
CA ARG A 241 -0.05 -2.87 4.51
C ARG A 241 1.24 -2.43 5.24
N MET A 242 1.12 -1.51 6.20
CA MET A 242 2.13 -0.59 6.72
C MET A 242 3.22 -1.29 7.51
N LEU A 243 4.46 -1.19 7.05
CA LEU A 243 5.72 -1.21 7.82
C LEU A 243 6.84 -0.91 6.81
N ARG A 244 7.09 0.36 6.50
CA ARG A 244 8.36 0.71 5.85
C ARG A 244 9.39 0.89 6.95
N TYR A 245 10.06 -0.18 7.34
CA TYR A 245 11.32 -0.04 8.06
C TYR A 245 12.43 0.19 7.03
N ASP A 246 12.73 1.46 6.74
CA ASP A 246 14.02 1.80 6.15
C ASP A 246 15.01 1.94 7.31
N GLY A 247 15.79 0.89 7.58
CA GLY A 247 16.90 0.94 8.53
C GLY A 247 18.06 1.86 8.08
N ARG A 248 17.79 2.80 7.16
CA ARG A 248 18.73 3.76 6.56
C ARG A 248 18.01 5.03 6.14
N GLN A 249 17.69 5.89 7.09
CA GLN A 249 17.78 7.35 6.90
C GLN A 249 18.23 7.97 8.23
N ARG A 250 19.53 7.85 8.54
CA ARG A 250 20.21 8.97 9.17
C ARG A 250 20.59 9.90 8.02
N GLN A 251 19.77 10.91 7.77
CA GLN A 251 20.25 12.07 7.04
C GLN A 251 21.31 12.73 7.92
N LYS A 252 22.49 12.96 7.34
CA LYS A 252 23.42 13.98 7.80
C LYS A 252 22.97 15.31 7.23
#